data_AF-A0AAW0NSK7-F1
#
_entry.id   AF-A0AAW0NSK7-F1
#
_cell.length_a   1.000
_cell.length_b   1.000
_cell.length_c   1.000
_cell.angle_alpha   90.00
_cell.angle_beta   90.00
_cell.angle_gamma   90.00
#
_symmetry.space_group_name_H-M   'P 1'
#
loop_
_entity.id
_entity.type
_entity.pdbx_description
1 polymer ?
#
loop_
_entity_poly.entity_id
_entity_poly.type
_entity_poly.pdbx_seq_one_letter_code
_entity_poly.pdbx_strand_id
1 'polypeptide(L)'
;MRPWLEAQIDSSQIPGLKWVDKEERIFQVPWLHGAHQNWDMEKDAPLFMRWAIHTGKYHPGEERPNPRMWKTNFRCALNSLSDIVEVKDKCIRRDQTPLEFIKCCL
;
A
#
# COMPACT_ATOMS: atom_id res chain seq x y z
N MET A 1 -5.51 0.66 12.11
CA MET A 1 -5.16 0.64 10.67
C MET A 1 -5.41 2.00 10.03
N ARG A 2 -6.67 2.46 9.93
CA ARG A 2 -7.04 3.72 9.25
C ARG A 2 -6.21 4.96 9.66
N PRO A 3 -6.10 5.36 10.94
CA PRO A 3 -5.31 6.55 11.31
C PRO A 3 -3.83 6.45 10.93
N TRP A 4 -3.27 5.24 11.03
CA TRP A 4 -1.90 4.98 10.63
C TRP A 4 -1.72 5.11 9.10
N LEU A 5 -2.67 4.59 8.32
CA LEU A 5 -2.63 4.65 6.87
C LEU A 5 -2.74 6.11 6.37
N GLU A 6 -3.66 6.89 6.92
CA GLU A 6 -3.79 8.33 6.63
C GLU A 6 -2.48 9.07 6.90
N ALA A 7 -1.85 8.83 8.06
CA ALA A 7 -0.56 9.42 8.39
C ALA A 7 0.56 9.02 7.41
N GLN A 8 0.57 7.76 6.93
CA GLN A 8 1.53 7.34 5.91
C GLN A 8 1.29 8.05 4.57
N ILE A 9 0.03 8.24 4.15
CA ILE A 9 -0.32 8.96 2.94
C ILE A 9 0.10 10.43 3.04
N ASP A 10 -0.24 11.09 4.16
CA ASP A 10 0.11 12.49 4.40
C ASP A 10 1.63 12.71 4.47
N SER A 11 2.40 11.73 4.95
CA SER A 11 3.86 11.83 5.01
C SER A 11 4.55 11.94 3.65
N SER A 12 3.89 11.50 2.57
CA SER A 12 4.44 11.48 1.20
C SER A 12 5.82 10.78 1.07
N GLN A 13 6.17 9.89 2.01
CA GLN A 13 7.47 9.20 2.02
C GLN A 13 7.51 7.93 1.16
N ILE A 14 6.34 7.38 0.80
CA ILE A 14 6.23 6.15 0.03
C ILE A 14 5.82 6.51 -1.40
N PRO A 15 6.69 6.29 -2.40
CA PRO A 15 6.35 6.56 -3.79
C PRO A 15 5.07 5.84 -4.22
N GLY A 16 4.15 6.60 -4.82
CA GLY A 16 2.87 6.07 -5.30
C GLY A 16 1.78 5.92 -4.25
N LEU A 17 2.08 6.07 -2.95
CA LEU A 17 1.07 6.19 -1.88
C LEU A 17 0.68 7.66 -1.74
N LYS A 18 -0.53 8.03 -2.16
CA LYS A 18 -0.97 9.44 -2.18
C LYS A 18 -2.48 9.58 -2.13
N TRP A 19 -2.93 10.75 -1.67
CA TRP A 19 -4.30 11.21 -1.94
C TRP A 19 -4.47 11.43 -3.44
N VAL A 20 -5.53 10.87 -4.00
CA VAL A 20 -6.02 11.20 -5.35
C VAL A 20 -7.01 12.36 -5.24
N ASP A 21 -7.87 12.31 -4.22
CA ASP A 21 -8.80 13.36 -3.83
C ASP A 21 -8.90 13.34 -2.30
N LYS A 22 -8.42 14.39 -1.63
CA LYS A 22 -8.43 14.44 -0.16
C LYS A 22 -9.80 14.83 0.39
N GLU A 23 -10.62 15.55 -0.37
CA GLU A 23 -11.96 15.97 0.03
C GLU A 23 -12.90 14.76 0.03
N GLU A 24 -12.86 13.98 -1.05
CA GLU A 24 -13.60 12.72 -1.20
C GLU A 24 -12.88 11.51 -0.54
N ARG A 25 -11.77 11.77 0.15
CA ARG A 25 -10.90 10.77 0.80
C ARG A 25 -10.55 9.56 -0.08
N ILE A 26 -10.31 9.83 -1.35
CA ILE A 26 -9.82 8.86 -2.32
C ILE A 26 -8.31 8.85 -2.27
N PHE A 27 -7.72 7.69 -2.02
CA PHE A 27 -6.28 7.52 -2.02
C PHE A 27 -5.87 6.34 -2.90
N GLN A 28 -4.58 6.31 -3.22
CA GLN A 28 -3.95 5.33 -4.07
C GLN A 28 -2.89 4.57 -3.29
N VAL A 29 -2.87 3.24 -3.39
CA VAL A 29 -1.86 2.36 -2.79
C VAL A 29 -1.01 1.72 -3.88
N PRO A 30 0.34 1.77 -3.81
CA PRO A 30 1.20 1.02 -4.71
C PRO A 30 1.07 -0.48 -4.45
N TRP A 31 0.68 -1.25 -5.47
CA TRP A 31 0.32 -2.66 -5.31
C TRP A 31 0.97 -3.59 -6.34
N LEU A 32 2.26 -3.41 -6.63
CA LEU A 32 2.95 -4.18 -7.67
C LEU A 32 2.83 -5.71 -7.49
N HIS A 33 2.59 -6.42 -8.59
CA HIS A 33 2.56 -7.87 -8.62
C HIS A 33 3.97 -8.45 -8.39
N GLY A 34 4.13 -9.33 -7.40
CA GLY A 34 5.44 -9.85 -6.98
C GLY A 34 6.14 -10.76 -8.01
N ALA A 35 5.47 -11.13 -9.10
CA ALA A 35 6.08 -11.87 -10.21
C ALA A 35 6.73 -10.95 -11.27
N HIS A 36 6.72 -9.63 -11.07
CA HIS A 36 7.39 -8.69 -11.95
C HIS A 36 8.91 -8.87 -11.85
N GLN A 37 9.59 -8.97 -12.99
CA GLN A 37 11.03 -9.31 -13.07
C GLN A 37 11.95 -8.30 -12.37
N ASN A 38 11.45 -7.08 -12.14
CA ASN A 38 12.15 -6.00 -11.45
C ASN A 38 11.56 -5.67 -10.07
N TRP A 39 10.92 -6.64 -9.40
CA TRP A 39 10.41 -6.43 -8.04
C TRP A 39 11.58 -6.24 -7.06
N ASP A 40 11.53 -5.14 -6.32
CA ASP A 40 12.55 -4.71 -5.38
C ASP A 40 11.92 -4.40 -4.01
N MET A 41 12.47 -4.98 -2.94
CA MET A 41 11.89 -4.84 -1.61
C MET A 41 11.89 -3.40 -1.09
N GLU A 42 12.93 -2.62 -1.38
CA GLU A 42 13.06 -1.26 -0.89
C GLU A 42 12.11 -0.31 -1.62
N LYS A 43 11.86 -0.58 -2.90
CA LYS A 43 10.96 0.22 -3.76
C LYS A 43 9.49 -0.22 -3.64
N ASP A 44 9.24 -1.52 -3.60
CA ASP A 44 7.89 -2.08 -3.80
C ASP A 44 7.24 -2.62 -2.52
N ALA A 45 8.01 -2.82 -1.44
CA ALA A 45 7.48 -3.23 -0.14
C ALA A 45 7.48 -2.18 1.00
N PRO A 46 7.88 -0.90 0.84
CA PRO A 46 8.08 -0.02 2.00
C PRO A 46 6.80 0.21 2.81
N LEU A 47 5.63 0.27 2.17
CA LEU A 47 4.34 0.35 2.87
C LEU A 47 4.07 -0.89 3.73
N PHE A 48 4.22 -2.07 3.14
CA PHE A 48 3.91 -3.33 3.81
C PHE A 48 4.89 -3.60 4.95
N MET A 49 6.17 -3.29 4.74
CA MET A 49 7.19 -3.37 5.78
C MET A 49 6.89 -2.45 6.95
N ARG A 50 6.58 -1.17 6.69
CA ARG A 50 6.23 -0.21 7.76
C ARG A 50 5.00 -0.65 8.55
N TRP A 51 4.00 -1.25 7.90
CA TRP A 51 2.84 -1.82 8.58
C TRP A 51 3.21 -3.01 9.47
N ALA A 52 4.07 -3.90 8.97
CA ALA A 52 4.55 -5.04 9.75
C ALA A 52 5.32 -4.59 10.99
N ILE A 53 6.18 -3.57 10.86
CA ILE A 53 6.89 -2.96 11.99
C ILE A 53 5.91 -2.32 12.97
N HIS A 54 4.96 -1.51 12.47
CA HIS A 54 3.98 -0.82 13.31
C HIS A 54 3.10 -1.79 14.13
N THR A 55 2.82 -2.97 13.58
CA THR A 55 2.01 -4.01 14.25
C THR A 55 2.84 -5.01 15.06
N GLY A 56 4.17 -4.84 15.14
CA GLY A 56 5.06 -5.79 15.82
C GLY A 56 5.14 -7.16 15.15
N LYS A 57 4.78 -7.26 13.86
CA LYS A 57 4.87 -8.49 13.05
C LYS A 57 6.19 -8.61 12.30
N TYR A 58 7.06 -7.62 12.43
CA TYR A 58 8.41 -7.65 11.90
C TYR A 58 9.33 -6.77 12.75
N HIS A 59 10.44 -7.34 13.20
CA HIS A 59 11.49 -6.66 13.96
C HIS A 59 12.77 -6.60 13.11
N PRO A 60 13.11 -5.43 12.53
CA PRO A 60 14.30 -5.28 11.71
C PRO A 60 15.58 -5.67 12.46
N GLY A 61 16.40 -6.53 11.87
CA GLY A 61 17.66 -7.00 12.47
C GLY A 61 17.54 -8.25 13.34
N GLU A 62 16.33 -8.60 13.79
CA GLU A 62 16.06 -9.82 14.55
C GLU A 62 15.47 -10.93 13.67
N GLU A 63 14.62 -10.54 12.72
CA GLU A 63 13.89 -11.45 11.84
C GLU A 63 14.30 -11.29 10.38
N ARG A 64 14.14 -12.36 9.59
CA ARG A 64 14.34 -12.29 8.14
C ARG A 64 13.14 -11.58 7.47
N PRO A 65 13.37 -10.65 6.53
CA PRO A 65 12.30 -10.02 5.76
C PRO A 65 11.36 -11.02 5.08
N ASN A 66 10.04 -10.80 5.16
CA ASN A 66 9.05 -11.57 4.41
C ASN A 66 7.98 -10.67 3.76
N PRO A 67 8.31 -10.02 2.63
CA PRO A 67 7.42 -9.09 1.95
C PRO A 67 6.08 -9.68 1.52
N ARG A 68 6.07 -10.98 1.15
CA ARG A 68 4.84 -11.70 0.78
C ARG A 68 3.86 -11.80 1.95
N MET A 69 4.38 -12.10 3.15
CA MET A 69 3.59 -12.15 4.37
C MET A 69 3.06 -10.76 4.75
N TRP A 70 3.92 -9.74 4.71
CA TRP A 70 3.52 -8.37 5.04
C TRP A 70 2.42 -7.85 4.11
N LYS A 71 2.54 -8.08 2.79
CA LYS A 71 1.52 -7.73 1.80
C LYS A 71 0.19 -8.45 2.07
N THR A 72 0.24 -9.73 2.43
CA THR A 72 -0.95 -10.52 2.77
C THR A 72 -1.64 -9.98 4.02
N ASN A 73 -0.88 -9.72 5.08
CA ASN A 73 -1.42 -9.19 6.34
C ASN A 73 -2.01 -7.78 6.15
N PHE A 74 -1.33 -6.93 5.39
CA PHE A 74 -1.83 -5.60 5.05
C PHE A 74 -3.17 -5.67 4.32
N ARG A 75 -3.28 -6.54 3.30
CA ARG A 75 -4.53 -6.74 2.56
C ARG A 75 -5.67 -7.17 3.47
N CYS A 76 -5.41 -8.11 4.40
CA CYS A 76 -6.41 -8.53 5.38
C CYS A 76 -6.84 -7.38 6.29
N ALA A 77 -5.90 -6.56 6.79
CA ALA A 77 -6.19 -5.40 7.61
C ALA A 77 -6.95 -4.29 6.85
N LEU A 78 -6.70 -4.15 5.54
CA LEU A 78 -7.43 -3.22 4.70
C LEU A 78 -8.86 -3.72 4.45
N ASN A 79 -9.02 -5.00 4.10
CA ASN A 79 -10.32 -5.62 3.86
C ASN A 79 -11.19 -5.74 5.13
N SER A 80 -10.61 -5.64 6.33
CA SER A 80 -11.38 -5.61 7.58
C SER A 80 -12.03 -4.25 7.87
N LEU A 81 -11.65 -3.20 7.13
CA LEU A 81 -12.26 -1.87 7.26
C LEU A 81 -13.49 -1.80 6.36
N SER A 82 -14.68 -1.81 6.96
CA SER A 82 -15.97 -1.81 6.24
C SER A 82 -16.22 -0.53 5.44
N ASP A 83 -15.53 0.53 5.80
CA ASP A 83 -15.56 1.86 5.23
C ASP A 83 -14.45 2.07 4.19
N ILE A 84 -13.64 1.05 3.88
CA ILE A 84 -12.69 1.08 2.75
C ILE A 84 -13.19 0.20 1.62
N VAL A 85 -13.41 0.81 0.46
CA VAL A 85 -13.82 0.10 -0.75
C VAL A 85 -12.79 0.28 -1.86
N GLU A 86 -12.31 -0.84 -2.39
CA GLU A 86 -11.47 -0.86 -3.60
C GLU A 86 -12.30 -0.41 -4.82
N VAL A 87 -11.85 0.65 -5.49
CA VAL A 87 -12.44 1.17 -6.71
C VAL A 87 -11.70 0.57 -7.90
N LYS A 88 -12.33 -0.42 -8.54
CA LYS A 88 -11.91 -0.98 -9.82
C LYS A 88 -12.54 -0.11 -10.92
N ASP A 89 -11.71 0.49 -11.77
CA ASP A 89 -12.07 1.32 -12.93
C ASP A 89 -12.63 2.75 -12.69
N LYS A 90 -11.73 3.73 -12.83
CA LYS A 90 -11.96 4.90 -13.71
C LYS A 90 -10.63 5.25 -14.40
N CYS A 91 -10.54 4.87 -15.67
CA CYS A 91 -9.51 5.15 -16.68
C CYS A 91 -8.31 6.02 -16.25
N ILE A 92 -7.09 5.49 -16.31
CA ILE A 92 -5.88 6.31 -16.44
C ILE A 92 -5.41 6.23 -17.89
N ARG A 93 -5.11 7.40 -18.46
CA ARG A 93 -4.55 7.57 -19.80
C ARG A 93 -3.21 6.83 -19.94
N ARG A 94 -2.88 6.50 -21.18
CA ARG A 94 -1.92 5.49 -21.68
C ARG A 94 -0.42 5.72 -21.39
N ASP A 95 -0.02 6.41 -20.32
CA ASP A 95 1.36 6.90 -20.22
C ASP A 95 2.10 6.73 -18.88
N GLN A 96 1.57 5.97 -17.92
CA GLN A 96 2.36 5.57 -16.75
C GLN A 96 2.27 4.06 -16.48
N THR A 97 3.46 3.45 -16.56
CA THR A 97 3.99 2.17 -16.03
C THR A 97 3.00 1.25 -15.28
N PRO A 98 3.11 -0.10 -15.38
CA PRO A 98 2.26 -1.09 -14.70
C PRO A 98 2.45 -1.18 -13.16
N LEU A 99 2.51 -0.01 -12.52
CA LEU A 99 2.00 0.31 -11.20
C LEU A 99 0.55 -0.19 -11.04
N GLU A 100 0.29 -1.44 -10.65
CA GLU A 100 -1.04 -1.83 -10.20
C GLU A 100 -1.37 -0.98 -8.97
N PHE A 101 -2.19 0.05 -9.17
CA PHE A 101 -2.57 0.99 -8.12
C PHE A 101 -4.01 0.70 -7.72
N ILE A 102 -4.21 0.47 -6.43
CA ILE A 102 -5.57 0.30 -5.89
C ILE A 102 -6.04 1.66 -5.41
N LYS A 103 -7.14 2.15 -6.00
CA LYS A 103 -7.86 3.31 -5.48
C LYS A 103 -8.79 2.84 -4.37
N CYS A 104 -8.80 3.54 -3.26
CA CYS A 104 -9.66 3.25 -2.13
C CYS A 104 -10.40 4.53 -1.73
N CYS A 105 -11.71 4.41 -1.47
CA CYS A 105 -12.48 5.45 -0.79
C CYS A 105 -12.57 5.08 0.69
N LEU A 106 -12.33 6.07 1.56
CA LEU A 106 -12.41 5.96 3.02
C LEU A 106 -13.79 6.25 3.59
#